data_AF-A0A2M6P121-F1
#
_entry.id   AF-A0A2M6P121-F1
#
_cell.length_a   1.000
_cell.length_b   1.000
_cell.length_c   1.000
_cell.angle_alpha   90.00
_cell.angle_beta   90.00
_cell.angle_gamma   90.00
#
_symmetry.space_group_name_H-M   'P 1'
#
loop_
_entity.id
_entity.type
_entity.pdbx_description
1 polymer ?
#
loop_
_entity_poly.entity_id
_entity_poly.type
_entity_poly.pdbx_seq_one_letter_code
_entity_poly.pdbx_strand_id
1 'polypeptide(L)' 'MYIVKLIGAIGLVLISVGIIIKKRKTQDILYIIGGLCLEVYSLYIGDIVFIILQIVFTLTAIYNLSKVVKKK' A
#
# COMPACT_ATOMS: atom_id res chain seq x y z
N MET A 1 -17.43 0.70 11.13
CA MET A 1 -17.59 1.79 10.14
C MET A 1 -16.52 2.88 10.29
N TYR A 2 -16.38 3.54 11.44
CA TYR A 2 -15.33 4.57 11.64
C TYR A 2 -13.90 4.02 11.62
N ILE A 3 -13.68 2.86 12.23
CA ILE A 3 -12.36 2.22 12.30
C ILE A 3 -11.82 1.90 10.90
N VAL A 4 -12.66 1.37 10.00
CA VAL A 4 -12.24 1.00 8.64
C VAL A 4 -11.95 2.23 7.78
N LYS A 5 -12.73 3.31 7.94
CA LYS A 5 -12.43 4.60 7.32
C LYS A 5 -11.10 5.18 7.82
N LEU A 6 -10.81 5.06 9.12
CA LEU A 6 -9.55 5.48 9.71
C LEU A 6 -8.37 4.67 9.14
N ILE A 7 -8.54 3.34 8.99
CA ILE A 7 -7.54 2.46 8.37
C ILE A 7 -7.27 2.88 6.92
N GLY A 8 -8.32 3.17 6.13
CA GLY A 8 -8.16 3.68 4.77
C GLY A 8 -7.41 5.01 4.71
N ALA A 9 -7.75 5.95 5.61
CA ALA A 9 -7.04 7.23 5.71
C ALA A 9 -5.56 7.06 6.10
N ILE A 10 -5.27 6.18 7.06
CA ILE A 10 -3.89 5.84 7.45
C ILE A 10 -3.15 5.21 6.25
N GLY A 11 -3.81 4.31 5.51
CA GLY A 11 -3.23 3.70 4.32
C GLY A 11 -2.85 4.74 3.25
N LEU A 12 -3.74 5.71 3.01
CA LEU A 12 -3.48 6.83 2.09
C LEU A 12 -2.29 7.68 2.53
N VAL A 13 -2.22 8.02 3.82
CA VAL A 13 -1.10 8.78 4.39
C VAL A 13 0.20 8.00 4.26
N LEU A 14 0.21 6.70 4.56
CA LEU A 14 1.39 5.84 4.42
C LEU A 14 1.92 5.80 2.99
N ILE A 15 1.05 5.64 1.98
CA ILE A 15 1.45 5.68 0.57
C ILE A 15 2.00 7.06 0.22
N SER A 16 1.35 8.14 0.66
CA SER A 16 1.78 9.51 0.38
C SER A 16 3.17 9.79 0.98
N VAL A 17 3.42 9.35 2.22
CA VAL A 17 4.72 9.44 2.87
C VAL A 17 5.76 8.58 2.14
N GLY A 18 5.38 7.39 1.66
CA GLY A 18 6.23 6.54 0.84
C GLY A 18 6.70 7.23 -0.44
N ILE A 19 5.84 8.01 -1.11
CA ILE A 19 6.19 8.77 -2.33
C ILE A 19 7.25 9.84 -2.03
N ILE A 20 7.18 10.48 -0.87
CA ILE A 20 8.10 11.55 -0.47
C ILE A 20 9.47 10.97 -0.05
N ILE A 21 9.48 9.79 0.57
CA ILE A 21 10.70 9.16 1.08
C ILE A 21 11.52 8.56 -0.08
N LYS A 22 12.72 9.11 -0.32
CA LYS A 22 13.65 8.63 -1.35
C LYS A 22 14.40 7.33 -0.99
N LYS A 23 14.21 6.79 0.21
CA LYS A 23 14.83 5.52 0.63
C LYS A 23 14.04 4.34 0.07
N ARG A 24 14.53 3.70 -1.00
CA ARG A 24 13.89 2.57 -1.70
C ARG A 24 13.25 1.52 -0.78
N LYS A 25 14.00 0.96 0.17
CA LYS A 25 13.49 -0.07 1.09
C LYS A 25 12.33 0.44 1.96
N THR A 26 12.46 1.64 2.50
CA THR A 26 11.43 2.24 3.37
C THR A 26 10.19 2.62 2.56
N GLN A 27 10.39 3.15 1.35
CA GLN A 27 9.31 3.43 0.40
C GLN A 27 8.51 2.17 0.08
N ASP A 28 9.18 1.07 -0.31
CA ASP A 28 8.49 -0.17 -0.67
C ASP A 28 7.73 -0.77 0.53
N ILE A 29 8.30 -0.71 1.75
CA ILE A 29 7.61 -1.15 2.97
C ILE A 29 6.35 -0.30 3.24
N LEU A 30 6.46 1.03 3.11
CA LEU A 30 5.32 1.93 3.30
C LEU A 30 4.22 1.70 2.26
N TYR A 31 4.59 1.40 1.01
CA TYR A 31 3.64 1.03 -0.04
C TYR A 31 2.94 -0.28 0.24
N ILE A 32 3.63 -1.28 0.79
CA ILE A 32 3.01 -2.57 1.13
C ILE A 32 2.03 -2.38 2.30
N ILE A 33 2.45 -1.72 3.38
CA ILE A 33 1.60 -1.51 4.56
C ILE A 33 0.41 -0.61 4.21
N GLY A 34 0.66 0.52 3.54
CA GLY A 34 -0.40 1.41 3.08
C GLY A 34 -1.31 0.74 2.05
N GLY A 35 -0.72 -0.08 1.19
CA GLY A 35 -1.34 -1.00 0.24
C GLY A 35 -2.44 -1.84 0.88
N LEU A 36 -2.03 -2.67 1.84
CA LEU A 36 -2.91 -3.57 2.58
C LEU A 36 -3.99 -2.83 3.40
N CYS A 37 -3.65 -1.70 4.03
CA CYS A 37 -4.63 -0.90 4.76
C CYS A 37 -5.75 -0.37 3.85
N LEU A 38 -5.38 0.15 2.69
CA LEU A 38 -6.34 0.62 1.70
C LEU A 38 -7.09 -0.54 1.05
N GLU A 39 -6.49 -1.72 0.90
CA GLU A 39 -7.17 -2.91 0.35
C GLU A 39 -8.31 -3.37 1.26
N VAL A 40 -8.08 -3.41 2.57
CA VAL A 40 -9.13 -3.67 3.58
C VAL A 40 -10.24 -2.63 3.48
N TYR A 41 -9.89 -1.37 3.22
CA TYR A 41 -10.86 -0.31 2.99
C TYR A 41 -11.63 -0.48 1.66
N SER A 42 -10.97 -0.87 0.57
CA SER A 42 -11.58 -1.15 -0.73
C SER A 42 -12.57 -2.31 -0.66
N LEU A 43 -12.22 -3.38 0.06
CA LEU A 43 -13.10 -4.51 0.31
C LEU A 43 -14.34 -4.09 1.13
N TYR A 44 -14.16 -3.19 2.09
CA TYR A 44 -15.26 -2.66 2.89
C TYR A 44 -16.21 -1.77 2.11
N ILE A 45 -15.70 -0.93 1.20
CA ILE A 45 -16.54 -0.08 0.35
C ILE A 45 -17.17 -0.87 -0.82
N GLY A 46 -16.63 -2.04 -1.14
CA GLY A 46 -17.12 -2.92 -2.21
C GLY A 46 -16.74 -2.45 -3.62
N ASP A 47 -15.72 -1.59 -3.76
CA ASP A 47 -15.30 -1.07 -5.06
C ASP A 47 -14.31 -2.02 -5.75
N ILE A 48 -14.82 -2.75 -6.74
CA ILE A 48 -14.06 -3.76 -7.49
C ILE A 48 -12.84 -3.15 -8.20
N VAL A 49 -12.96 -1.94 -8.77
CA VAL A 49 -11.86 -1.29 -9.48
C VAL A 49 -10.76 -0.95 -8.50
N PHE A 50 -11.13 -0.40 -7.35
CA PHE A 50 -10.19 -0.02 -6.31
C PHE A 50 -9.54 -1.25 -5.66
N ILE A 51 -10.27 -2.36 -5.47
CA ILE A 51 -9.73 -3.64 -4.99
C ILE A 51 -8.66 -4.17 -5.95
N ILE A 52 -8.98 -4.27 -7.25
CA ILE A 52 -8.04 -4.80 -8.25
C ILE A 52 -6.78 -3.93 -8.32
N LEU A 53 -6.97 -2.60 -8.36
CA LEU A 53 -5.86 -1.66 -8.37
C LEU A 53 -4.96 -1.86 -7.15
N GLN A 54 -5.55 -2.07 -5.97
CA GLN A 54 -4.82 -2.22 -4.74
C GLN A 54 -4.05 -3.54 -4.64
N ILE A 55 -4.62 -4.63 -5.15
CA ILE A 55 -3.94 -5.92 -5.28
C ILE A 55 -2.70 -5.77 -6.18
N VAL A 56 -2.88 -5.21 -7.38
CA VAL A 56 -1.77 -5.03 -8.34
C VAL A 56 -0.69 -4.11 -7.78
N PHE A 57 -1.09 -3.01 -7.13
CA PHE A 57 -0.18 -2.07 -6.48
C PHE A 57 0.65 -2.76 -5.39
N THR A 58 -0.01 -3.46 -4.47
CA THR A 58 0.64 -4.16 -3.34
C THR A 58 1.59 -5.25 -3.85
N LEU A 59 1.18 -6.06 -4.83
CA LEU A 59 2.04 -7.08 -5.43
C LEU A 59 3.28 -6.47 -6.10
N THR A 60 3.11 -5.35 -6.80
CA THR A 60 4.23 -4.64 -7.44
C THR A 60 5.22 -4.11 -6.39
N ALA A 61 4.73 -3.57 -5.28
CA ALA A 61 5.57 -3.12 -4.17
C ALA A 61 6.35 -4.28 -3.51
N ILE A 62 5.72 -5.44 -3.32
CA ILE A 62 6.38 -6.67 -2.81
C ILE A 62 7.48 -7.13 -3.77
N TYR A 63 7.19 -7.14 -5.08
CA TYR A 63 8.17 -7.52 -6.10
C TYR A 63 9.38 -6.57 -6.11
N ASN A 64 9.13 -5.25 -6.05
CA ASN A 64 10.19 -4.25 -5.98
C ASN A 64 11.04 -4.41 -4.71
N LEU A 65 10.42 -4.61 -3.55
CA LEU A 65 11.15 -4.86 -2.30
C LEU A 65 12.05 -6.10 -2.43
N SER A 66 11.53 -7.18 -2.98
CA SER A 66 12.28 -8.43 -3.20
C SER A 66 13.48 -8.22 -4.12
N LYS A 67 13.33 -7.41 -5.18
CA LYS A 67 14.42 -7.05 -6.10
C LYS A 67 15.49 -6.18 -5.43
N VAL A 68 15.07 -5.23 -4.59
CA VAL A 68 15.98 -4.36 -3.82
C VAL A 68 16.75 -5.16 -2.77
N VAL A 69 16.13 -6.18 -2.17
CA VAL A 69 16.79 -7.09 -1.22
C VAL A 69 17.81 -7.98 -1.93
N LYS A 70 17.49 -8.54 -3.11
CA LYS A 70 18.41 -9.41 -3.89
C LYS A 70 19.60 -8.69 -4.55
N LYS A 71 19.52 -7.37 -4.75
CA LYS A 71 20.62 -6.55 -5.31
C LYS A 71 21.64 -6.10 -4.25
N LYS A 72 21.46 -6.49 -3.00
CA LYS A 72 22.37 -6.23 -1.88
C LYS A 72 23.10 -7.51 -1.52
#